data_AF-A0A1J4SB52-F1
#
_entry.id   AF-A0A1J4SB52-F1
#
_cell.length_a   1.000
_cell.length_b   1.000
_cell.length_c   1.000
_cell.angle_alpha   90.00
_cell.angle_beta   90.00
_cell.angle_gamma   90.00
#
_symmetry.space_group_name_H-M   'P 1'
#
loop_
_entity.id
_entity.type
_entity.pdbx_description
1 polymer ?
#
loop_
_entity_poly.entity_id
_entity_poly.type
_entity_poly.pdbx_seq_one_letter_code
_entity_poly.pdbx_strand_id
1 'polypeptide(L)' 'MADANKQSAISRYFRETTGELKKVSWPTWPEARQMTYIVIAVMVVMGLYLALVDGIGERLISLAVSA' A
#
# COMPACT_ATOMS: atom_id res chain seq x y z
N MET A 1 -37.88 7.21 37.98
CA MET A 1 -36.43 7.28 37.78
C MET A 1 -36.00 6.09 36.96
N ALA A 2 -35.68 6.28 35.67
CA ALA A 2 -34.87 5.36 34.87
C ALA A 2 -34.71 5.94 33.46
N ASP A 3 -33.87 6.97 33.35
CA ASP A 3 -33.45 7.47 32.06
C ASP A 3 -32.32 6.60 31.47
N ALA A 4 -32.56 6.16 30.24
CA ALA A 4 -31.61 6.04 29.14
C ALA A 4 -30.29 5.27 29.36
N ASN A 5 -30.35 3.94 29.26
CA ASN A 5 -29.21 3.15 28.77
C ASN A 5 -29.53 2.54 27.40
N LYS A 6 -29.71 3.40 26.40
CA LYS A 6 -29.74 2.99 24.99
C LYS A 6 -28.33 3.20 24.45
N GLN A 7 -27.46 2.19 24.58
CA GLN A 7 -26.16 2.20 23.91
C GLN A 7 -26.41 2.47 22.42
N SER A 8 -25.95 3.62 21.92
CA SER A 8 -26.12 3.95 20.51
C SER A 8 -25.42 2.89 19.66
N ALA A 9 -26.03 2.47 18.55
CA ALA A 9 -25.44 1.47 17.65
C ALA A 9 -24.00 1.82 17.25
N ILE A 10 -23.71 3.12 17.18
CA ILE A 10 -22.40 3.70 16.91
C ILE A 10 -21.40 3.35 18.04
N SER A 11 -21.76 3.56 19.31
CA SER A 11 -20.89 3.23 20.46
C SER A 11 -20.54 1.73 20.50
N ARG A 12 -21.53 0.87 20.21
CA ARG A 12 -21.32 -0.57 20.09
C ARG A 12 -20.35 -0.92 18.95
N TYR A 13 -20.53 -0.32 17.79
CA TYR A 13 -19.67 -0.53 16.62
C TYR A 13 -18.20 -0.15 16.88
N PHE A 14 -17.94 1.01 17.50
CA PHE A 14 -16.57 1.41 17.87
C PHE A 14 -15.94 0.48 18.90
N ARG A 15 -16.72 -0.02 19.87
CA ARG A 15 -16.23 -0.99 20.86
C ARG A 15 -15.85 -2.32 20.21
N GLU A 16 -16.70 -2.82 19.30
CA GLU A 16 -16.43 -4.04 18.53
C GLU A 16 -15.20 -3.88 17.63
N THR A 17 -15.10 -2.76 16.91
CA THR A 17 -13.96 -2.45 16.01
C THR A 17 -12.65 -2.35 16.79
N THR A 18 -12.64 -1.71 17.96
CA THR A 18 -11.44 -1.62 18.81
C THR A 18 -10.98 -3.00 19.32
N GLY A 19 -11.92 -3.92 19.57
CA GLY A 19 -11.61 -5.31 19.93
C GLY A 19 -10.91 -6.07 18.81
N GLU A 20 -11.38 -5.91 17.57
CA GLU A 20 -10.77 -6.53 16.38
C GLU A 20 -9.43 -5.89 16.00
N LEU A 21 -9.31 -4.56 16.11
CA LEU A 21 -8.04 -3.85 15.83
C LEU A 21 -6.89 -4.30 16.73
N LYS A 22 -7.16 -4.81 17.94
CA LYS A 22 -6.15 -5.40 18.82
C LYS A 22 -5.64 -6.76 18.36
N LYS A 23 -6.37 -7.45 17.49
CA LYS A 23 -5.93 -8.71 16.86
C LYS A 23 -5.03 -8.47 15.65
N VAL A 24 -4.99 -7.24 15.14
CA VAL A 24 -4.10 -6.87 14.03
C VAL A 24 -2.67 -6.84 14.52
N SER A 25 -1.82 -7.60 13.83
CA SER A 25 -0.38 -7.63 14.05
C SER A 25 0.22 -6.37 13.44
N TRP A 26 0.27 -5.29 14.21
CA TRP A 26 0.95 -4.07 13.77
C TRP A 26 2.46 -4.32 13.76
N PRO A 27 3.14 -4.05 12.63
CA PRO A 27 4.58 -4.29 12.53
C PRO A 27 5.33 -3.38 13.49
N THR A 28 6.47 -3.86 13.96
CA THR A 28 7.40 -3.03 14.75
C THR A 28 8.10 -2.00 13.84
N TRP A 29 8.59 -0.89 14.41
CA TRP A 29 9.32 0.14 13.63
C TRP A 29 10.49 -0.40 12.78
N PRO A 30 11.30 -1.38 13.24
CA PRO A 30 12.31 -2.02 12.40
C PRO A 30 11.71 -2.84 11.24
N GLU A 31 10.65 -3.59 11.50
CA GLU A 31 9.97 -4.44 10.51
C GLU A 31 9.32 -3.61 9.39
N ALA A 32 8.63 -2.52 9.75
CA ALA A 32 8.04 -1.60 8.79
C ALA A 32 9.09 -0.99 7.85
N ARG A 33 10.29 -0.67 8.38
CA ARG A 33 11.41 -0.17 7.58
C ARG A 33 11.95 -1.24 6.62
N GLN A 34 12.07 -2.49 7.09
CA GLN A 34 12.51 -3.59 6.23
C GLN A 34 11.54 -3.80 5.06
N MET A 35 10.23 -3.82 5.32
CA MET A 35 9.21 -3.92 4.28
C MET A 35 9.29 -2.75 3.30
N THR A 36 9.51 -1.53 3.81
CA THR A 36 9.67 -0.33 2.97
C THR A 36 10.89 -0.44 2.05
N TYR A 37 12.04 -0.89 2.55
CA TYR A 37 13.24 -1.06 1.73
C TYR A 37 13.04 -2.09 0.61
N ILE A 38 12.34 -3.20 0.89
CA ILE A 38 12.02 -4.20 -0.13
C ILE A 38 11.16 -3.57 -1.23
N VAL A 39 10.12 -2.82 -0.86
CA VAL A 39 9.23 -2.16 -1.84
C VAL A 39 10.00 -1.13 -2.66
N ILE A 40 10.85 -0.32 -2.04
CA ILE A 40 11.72 0.64 -2.75
C ILE A 40 12.62 -0.09 -3.75
N ALA A 41 13.26 -1.19 -3.35
CA ALA A 41 14.12 -1.96 -4.24
C ALA A 41 13.33 -2.49 -5.46
N VAL A 42 12.15 -3.06 -5.24
CA VAL A 42 11.29 -3.56 -6.32
C VAL A 42 10.84 -2.42 -7.25
N MET A 43 10.47 -1.26 -6.71
CA MET A 43 10.07 -0.09 -7.50
C MET A 43 11.22 0.43 -8.37
N VAL A 44 12.45 0.49 -7.83
CA VAL A 44 13.64 0.89 -8.60
C VAL A 44 13.91 -0.10 -9.73
N VAL A 45 13.86 -1.40 -9.45
CA VAL A 45 14.06 -2.44 -10.48
C VAL A 45 13.01 -2.34 -11.58
N MET A 46 11.73 -2.20 -11.23
CA MET A 46 10.66 -2.05 -12.22
C MET A 46 10.78 -0.76 -13.02
N GLY A 47 11.12 0.36 -12.38
CA GLY A 47 11.35 1.63 -13.07
C GLY A 47 12.48 1.55 -14.08
N LEU A 48 13.61 0.91 -13.71
CA LEU A 48 14.73 0.69 -14.63
C LEU A 48 14.34 -0.25 -15.78
N TYR A 49 13.61 -1.32 -15.49
CA TYR A 49 13.12 -2.24 -16.52
C TYR A 49 12.25 -1.52 -17.55
N LEU A 50 11.26 -0.75 -17.09
CA LEU A 50 10.39 0.01 -17.98
C LEU A 50 11.20 1.04 -18.79
N ALA A 51 12.07 1.82 -18.15
CA ALA A 51 12.91 2.80 -18.85
C ALA A 51 13.78 2.18 -19.94
N LEU A 52 14.32 0.98 -19.72
CA LEU A 52 15.08 0.24 -20.73
C LEU A 52 14.20 -0.22 -21.88
N VAL A 53 13.07 -0.84 -21.59
CA VAL A 53 12.14 -1.35 -22.61
C VAL A 53 11.57 -0.21 -23.45
N ASP A 54 11.11 0.86 -22.80
CA ASP A 54 10.58 2.04 -23.47
C ASP A 54 11.64 2.73 -24.32
N GLY A 55 12.88 2.88 -23.81
CA GLY A 55 13.98 3.47 -24.57
C GLY A 55 14.42 2.64 -25.77
N ILE A 56 14.39 1.31 -25.68
CA ILE A 56 14.62 0.43 -26.83
C ILE A 56 13.46 0.57 -27.83
N GLY A 57 12.22 0.56 -27.34
CA GLY A 57 11.03 0.73 -28.16
C GLY A 57 11.04 2.04 -28.96
N GLU A 58 11.36 3.16 -28.30
CA GLU A 58 11.49 4.47 -28.94
C GLU A 58 12.51 4.44 -30.09
N ARG A 59 13.70 3.87 -29.85
CA ARG A 59 14.75 3.78 -30.88
C ARG A 59 14.31 2.91 -32.06
N LEU A 60 13.67 1.77 -31.80
CA LEU A 60 13.20 0.88 -32.86
C LEU A 60 12.11 1.54 -33.71
N ILE A 61 11.15 2.22 -33.07
CA ILE A 61 10.09 2.95 -33.77
C ILE A 61 10.68 4.10 -34.57
N SER A 62 11.61 4.88 -33.99
CA SER A 62 12.29 5.96 -34.70
C SER A 62 13.01 5.46 -35.94
N LEU A 63 13.75 4.35 -35.84
CA LEU A 63 14.41 3.73 -36.99
C LEU A 63 13.40 3.31 -38.06
N ALA A 64 12.30 2.65 -37.67
CA ALA A 64 11.27 2.18 -38.59
C ALA A 64 10.50 3.31 -39.30
N VAL A 65 10.32 4.46 -38.64
CA VAL A 65 9.65 5.64 -39.23
C VAL A 65 10.62 6.47 -40.08
N SER A 66 11.91 6.46 -39.75
CA SER A 66 12.95 7.19 -40.49
C SER A 66 13.49 6.45 -41.72
N ALA A 67 13.19 5.15 -41.86
CA ALA A 67 13.51 4.29 -43.00
C ALA A 67 12.40 4.35 -44.06
#